data_AF-A0A2S8IBD9-F1
#
_entry.id   AF-A0A2S8IBD9-F1
#
_cell.length_a   1.000
_cell.length_b   1.000
_cell.length_c   1.000
_cell.angle_alpha   90.00
_cell.angle_beta   90.00
_cell.angle_gamma   90.00
#
_symmetry.space_group_name_H-M   'P 1'
#
loop_
_entity.id
_entity.type
_entity.pdbx_description
1 polymer ?
#
loop_
_entity_poly.entity_id
_entity_poly.type
_entity_poly.pdbx_seq_one_letter_code
_entity_poly.pdbx_strand_id
1 'polypeptide(L)'
;MGFKTGNFPEVDPATFLDLPFRDRLRAMTTHWVDYGFGTPKMVHTIYILKLLVLYLGVGLTLATFTSGLNVLDVGAWWNEPIVYQKLILWTVLLEAVGLAGSWGPLAGHFKPMTGGILYWLRPGTIRLPPWPGKVPLTAGDTRTVGDVLIYAALLVNIVVALILPGVHTSSIDAAITDNSGLVRPAVLFPLIALLVLIGLRDKVIFIAARSEQYLPAIVFFGVLPFVDMIVALKLLIVSVWVGAGVSKLGHHFSMVVPPMLSNTPWMPFKKIKRAHYRNFPEDLRPSIVAGGVAHVLGTVVEVVTPLVLLFSTNRTLTLFAVALMVAFHLFILSTFPLAVPLEWNLLFAYASIFLFLGFPAWDGYGVADMSSVWLTAVIVAALVFFPILGNLRPDLVSFLPSMRQYAGNWASATWAFAPGAEEKLDEHIIRPTKNTRTQLLATYPPEVADVVMHQLLGWRSMHSQGRALFSLMMRHLGDDIDTYSLREAEFSCNSLVAFNFGDGHLHNEFLIAALQRRCNFAPGEFVVAWIESQPIHKGTQQYKVIDAALGVIERGTYKVSDAINEQPWLPNGPIPFDVQWTLDGDGSNVRTREAKMRKTDLVVRP
;
A
#
# COMPACT_ATOMS: atom_id res chain seq x y z
N MET A 1 -21.99 -14.64 6.33
CA MET A 1 -20.93 -15.31 5.54
C MET A 1 -20.69 -16.70 6.11
N GLY A 2 -20.69 -17.72 5.25
CA GLY A 2 -20.36 -19.10 5.63
C GLY A 2 -18.86 -19.28 5.86
N PHE A 3 -18.46 -20.48 6.32
CA PHE A 3 -17.04 -20.77 6.51
C PHE A 3 -16.32 -20.96 5.16
N LYS A 4 -16.84 -21.84 4.31
CA LYS A 4 -16.30 -22.13 2.97
C LYS A 4 -16.98 -21.34 1.85
N THR A 5 -18.18 -20.81 2.10
CA THR A 5 -18.99 -20.10 1.11
C THR A 5 -18.93 -18.58 1.35
N GLY A 6 -18.56 -17.84 0.31
CA GLY A 6 -18.66 -16.39 0.29
C GLY A 6 -20.11 -15.92 0.24
N ASN A 7 -20.32 -14.62 0.36
CA ASN A 7 -21.60 -13.97 0.09
C ASN A 7 -21.43 -13.12 -1.17
N PHE A 8 -22.09 -13.50 -2.26
CA PHE A 8 -21.96 -12.79 -3.54
C PHE A 8 -23.10 -11.78 -3.70
N PRO A 9 -22.90 -10.75 -4.55
CA PRO A 9 -23.98 -9.84 -4.95
C PRO A 9 -25.19 -10.61 -5.47
N GLU A 10 -26.39 -10.14 -5.13
CA GLU A 10 -27.67 -10.72 -5.57
C GLU A 10 -27.96 -10.33 -7.03
N VAL A 11 -27.12 -10.81 -7.93
CA VAL A 11 -27.24 -10.64 -9.39
C VAL A 11 -27.24 -12.01 -10.06
N ASP A 12 -27.85 -12.12 -11.24
CA ASP A 12 -27.67 -13.30 -12.09
C ASP A 12 -26.32 -13.19 -12.81
N PRO A 13 -25.33 -14.05 -12.50
CA PRO A 13 -24.00 -13.96 -13.13
C PRO A 13 -24.04 -14.05 -14.65
N ALA A 14 -24.99 -14.82 -15.22
CA ALA A 14 -25.07 -15.05 -16.66
C ALA A 14 -25.46 -13.81 -17.45
N THR A 15 -26.30 -12.94 -16.87
CA THR A 15 -26.83 -11.73 -17.52
C THR A 15 -26.28 -10.44 -16.89
N PHE A 16 -25.41 -10.55 -15.87
CA PHE A 16 -24.89 -9.40 -15.14
C PHE A 16 -24.17 -8.38 -16.01
N LEU A 17 -23.40 -8.85 -17.00
CA LEU A 17 -22.65 -7.97 -17.91
C LEU A 17 -23.54 -7.26 -18.94
N ASP A 18 -24.79 -7.72 -19.13
CA ASP A 18 -25.76 -7.06 -20.02
C ASP A 18 -26.37 -5.80 -19.38
N LEU A 19 -26.20 -5.64 -18.06
CA LEU A 19 -26.66 -4.45 -17.34
C LEU A 19 -25.77 -3.24 -17.67
N PRO A 20 -26.37 -2.04 -17.81
CA PRO A 20 -25.60 -0.80 -17.93
C PRO A 20 -24.57 -0.65 -16.80
N PHE A 21 -23.39 -0.13 -17.10
CA PHE A 21 -22.25 -0.03 -16.18
C PHE A 21 -22.60 0.58 -14.83
N ARG A 22 -23.46 1.60 -14.83
CA ARG A 22 -23.91 2.29 -13.62
C ARG A 22 -24.79 1.41 -12.75
N ASP A 23 -25.63 0.56 -13.35
CA ASP A 23 -26.47 -0.39 -12.62
C ASP A 23 -25.61 -1.52 -12.03
N ARG A 24 -24.57 -1.96 -12.77
CA ARG A 24 -23.55 -2.86 -12.23
C ARG A 24 -22.86 -2.25 -11.01
N LEU A 25 -22.41 -0.99 -11.06
CA LEU A 25 -21.83 -0.30 -9.91
C LEU A 25 -22.81 -0.18 -8.72
N ARG A 26 -24.08 0.15 -8.98
CA ARG A 26 -25.10 0.25 -7.92
C ARG A 26 -25.29 -1.11 -7.23
N ALA A 27 -25.36 -2.20 -7.99
CA ALA A 27 -25.48 -3.55 -7.44
C ALA A 27 -24.26 -3.89 -6.55
N MET A 28 -23.04 -3.65 -7.05
CA MET A 28 -21.81 -3.96 -6.31
C MET A 28 -21.67 -3.14 -5.03
N THR A 29 -21.94 -1.83 -5.09
CA THR A 29 -21.81 -0.93 -3.93
C THR A 29 -22.86 -1.18 -2.85
N THR A 30 -24.10 -1.46 -3.25
CA THR A 30 -25.17 -1.80 -2.31
C THR A 30 -24.88 -3.11 -1.59
N HIS A 31 -24.39 -4.12 -2.31
CA HIS A 31 -23.93 -5.37 -1.70
C HIS A 31 -22.76 -5.13 -0.72
N TRP A 32 -21.78 -4.30 -1.10
CA TRP A 32 -20.62 -4.03 -0.28
C TRP A 32 -20.97 -3.49 1.10
N VAL A 33 -22.00 -2.65 1.22
CA VAL A 33 -22.42 -2.10 2.53
C VAL A 33 -22.69 -3.19 3.57
N ASP A 34 -23.36 -4.27 3.17
CA ASP A 34 -23.74 -5.32 4.12
C ASP A 34 -22.63 -6.36 4.31
N TYR A 35 -21.85 -6.64 3.25
CA TYR A 35 -21.02 -7.84 3.16
C TYR A 35 -19.55 -7.58 2.86
N GLY A 36 -19.16 -6.33 2.57
CA GLY A 36 -17.83 -6.00 2.08
C GLY A 36 -17.56 -6.70 0.75
N PHE A 37 -16.36 -7.27 0.62
CA PHE A 37 -16.02 -8.14 -0.51
C PHE A 37 -16.81 -9.47 -0.50
N GLY A 38 -17.42 -9.84 0.63
CA GLY A 38 -18.16 -11.11 0.74
C GLY A 38 -17.27 -12.34 0.89
N THR A 39 -16.00 -12.14 1.26
CA THR A 39 -15.00 -13.22 1.35
C THR A 39 -15.41 -14.32 2.35
N PRO A 40 -15.26 -15.61 2.00
CA PRO A 40 -15.50 -16.71 2.94
C PRO A 40 -14.61 -16.61 4.19
N LYS A 41 -15.12 -17.01 5.36
CA LYS A 41 -14.37 -16.91 6.63
C LYS A 41 -13.07 -17.73 6.62
N MET A 42 -13.01 -18.81 5.85
CA MET A 42 -11.80 -19.62 5.68
C MET A 42 -10.60 -18.79 5.22
N VAL A 43 -10.78 -17.79 4.34
CA VAL A 43 -9.69 -16.90 3.91
C VAL A 43 -9.15 -16.12 5.10
N HIS A 44 -10.02 -15.50 5.90
CA HIS A 44 -9.62 -14.80 7.12
C HIS A 44 -8.89 -15.74 8.11
N THR A 45 -9.34 -16.99 8.25
CA THR A 45 -8.65 -18.00 9.06
C THR A 45 -7.23 -18.28 8.57
N ILE A 46 -7.00 -18.32 7.25
CA ILE A 46 -5.64 -18.48 6.69
C ILE A 46 -4.75 -17.30 7.12
N TYR A 47 -5.25 -16.06 7.09
CA TYR A 47 -4.49 -14.90 7.56
C TYR A 47 -4.22 -14.94 9.08
N ILE A 48 -5.18 -15.40 9.88
CA ILE A 48 -4.98 -15.60 11.32
C ILE A 48 -3.89 -16.65 11.55
N LEU A 49 -3.95 -17.79 10.86
CA LEU A 49 -2.93 -18.84 10.95
C LEU A 49 -1.55 -18.34 10.49
N LYS A 50 -1.50 -17.50 9.45
CA LYS A 50 -0.26 -16.84 9.02
C LYS A 50 0.33 -15.99 10.16
N LEU A 51 -0.48 -15.19 10.84
CA LEU A 51 0.01 -14.41 11.98
C LEU A 51 0.45 -15.28 13.15
N LEU A 52 -0.34 -16.29 13.53
CA LEU A 52 -0.05 -17.14 14.68
C LEU A 52 1.16 -18.05 14.44
N VAL A 53 1.26 -18.67 13.26
CA VAL A 53 2.28 -19.67 12.96
C VAL A 53 3.53 -19.03 12.37
N LEU A 54 3.40 -18.27 11.28
CA LEU A 54 4.56 -17.70 10.60
C LEU A 54 5.10 -16.49 11.37
N TYR A 55 4.25 -15.51 11.69
CA TYR A 55 4.75 -14.28 12.29
C TYR A 55 5.12 -14.45 13.77
N LEU A 56 4.18 -14.92 14.60
CA LEU A 56 4.39 -15.11 16.04
C LEU A 56 5.20 -16.38 16.31
N GLY A 57 4.76 -17.55 15.82
CA GLY A 57 5.43 -18.83 16.08
C GLY A 57 6.88 -18.85 15.60
N VAL A 58 7.09 -18.78 14.28
CA VAL A 58 8.45 -18.82 13.69
C VAL A 58 9.24 -17.55 14.01
N GLY A 59 8.64 -16.38 13.80
CA GLY A 59 9.34 -15.10 13.99
C GLY A 59 9.80 -14.84 15.42
N LEU A 60 8.92 -14.99 16.42
CA LEU A 60 9.33 -14.79 17.82
C LEU A 60 10.33 -15.85 18.26
N THR A 61 10.10 -17.12 17.90
CA THR A 61 11.05 -18.19 18.25
C THR A 61 12.42 -17.91 17.66
N LEU A 62 12.49 -17.49 16.40
CA LEU A 62 13.76 -17.13 15.76
C LEU A 62 14.41 -15.94 16.49
N ALA A 63 13.64 -14.87 16.77
CA ALA A 63 14.15 -13.67 17.42
C ALA A 63 14.67 -13.93 18.84
N THR A 64 13.99 -14.76 19.64
CA THR A 64 14.40 -15.08 21.01
C THR A 64 15.52 -16.12 21.03
N PHE A 65 15.38 -17.22 20.29
CA PHE A 65 16.33 -18.35 20.34
C PHE A 65 17.71 -17.94 19.85
N THR A 66 17.78 -17.21 18.73
CA THR A 66 19.05 -16.70 18.20
C THR A 66 19.64 -15.57 19.05
N SER A 67 18.92 -15.13 20.09
CA SER A 67 19.38 -14.17 21.09
C SER A 67 19.67 -14.81 22.45
N GLY A 68 19.63 -16.15 22.55
CA GLY A 68 19.90 -16.87 23.79
C GLY A 68 18.75 -16.89 24.80
N LEU A 69 17.53 -16.50 24.38
CA LEU A 69 16.36 -16.35 25.23
C LEU A 69 15.32 -17.44 24.97
N ASN A 70 14.55 -17.79 26.00
CA ASN A 70 13.43 -18.72 25.89
C ASN A 70 12.15 -17.99 25.45
N VAL A 71 11.56 -18.39 24.32
CA VAL A 71 10.33 -17.79 23.78
C VAL A 71 9.14 -17.84 24.75
N LEU A 72 9.09 -18.85 25.63
CA LEU A 72 8.00 -18.99 26.61
C LEU A 72 8.18 -18.12 27.85
N ASP A 73 9.39 -17.62 28.11
CA ASP A 73 9.69 -16.74 29.23
C ASP A 73 9.50 -15.27 28.84
N VAL A 74 8.24 -14.87 28.66
CA VAL A 74 7.88 -13.52 28.19
C VAL A 74 8.52 -12.43 29.05
N GLY A 75 8.63 -12.65 30.36
CA GLY A 75 9.24 -11.70 31.30
C GLY A 75 10.69 -11.38 30.98
N ALA A 76 11.43 -12.34 30.41
CA ALA A 76 12.84 -12.19 30.07
C ALA A 76 13.11 -11.52 28.72
N TRP A 77 12.16 -11.50 27.77
CA TRP A 77 12.42 -11.02 26.41
C TRP A 77 11.54 -9.87 25.93
N TRP A 78 10.41 -9.58 26.58
CA TRP A 78 9.45 -8.59 26.08
C TRP A 78 10.04 -7.18 25.91
N ASN A 79 11.08 -6.82 26.67
CA ASN A 79 11.81 -5.55 26.58
C ASN A 79 13.28 -5.73 26.18
N GLU A 80 13.70 -6.91 25.71
CA GLU A 80 15.07 -7.14 25.25
C GLU A 80 15.31 -6.46 23.88
N PRO A 81 16.25 -5.51 23.76
CA PRO A 81 16.40 -4.71 22.54
C PRO A 81 16.69 -5.52 21.28
N ILE A 82 17.51 -6.56 21.37
CA ILE A 82 17.82 -7.43 20.23
C ILE A 82 16.59 -8.15 19.68
N VAL A 83 15.62 -8.49 20.55
CA VAL A 83 14.36 -9.13 20.12
C VAL A 83 13.55 -8.14 19.29
N TYR A 84 13.45 -6.88 19.71
CA TYR A 84 12.82 -5.84 18.91
C TYR A 84 13.54 -5.62 17.56
N GLN A 85 14.87 -5.55 17.56
CA GLN A 85 15.66 -5.43 16.32
C GLN A 85 15.40 -6.59 15.36
N LYS A 86 15.38 -7.83 15.86
CA LYS A 86 15.13 -9.03 15.05
C LYS A 86 13.69 -9.12 14.58
N LEU A 87 12.71 -8.64 15.34
CA LEU A 87 11.31 -8.57 14.87
C LEU A 87 11.13 -7.56 13.74
N ILE A 88 11.85 -6.43 13.76
CA ILE A 88 11.91 -5.54 12.59
C ILE A 88 12.53 -6.26 11.40
N LEU A 89 13.69 -6.90 11.55
CA LEU A 89 14.35 -7.64 10.47
C LEU A 89 13.49 -8.78 9.92
N TRP A 90 12.74 -9.47 10.79
CA TRP A 90 11.80 -10.52 10.41
C TRP A 90 10.66 -9.97 9.56
N THR A 91 10.12 -8.82 9.98
CA THR A 91 9.07 -8.12 9.21
C THR A 91 9.60 -7.67 7.85
N VAL A 92 10.81 -7.10 7.79
CA VAL A 92 11.48 -6.73 6.53
C VAL A 92 11.67 -7.94 5.63
N LEU A 93 12.08 -9.09 6.17
CA LEU A 93 12.22 -10.32 5.39
C LEU A 93 10.87 -10.76 4.78
N LEU A 94 9.81 -10.83 5.60
CA LEU A 94 8.50 -11.26 5.13
C LEU A 94 7.91 -10.30 4.10
N GLU A 95 8.08 -9.00 4.28
CA GLU A 95 7.67 -7.97 3.33
C GLU A 95 8.48 -8.08 2.02
N ALA A 96 9.81 -8.21 2.11
CA ALA A 96 10.68 -8.35 0.94
C ALA A 96 10.46 -9.67 0.18
N VAL A 97 10.01 -10.74 0.83
CA VAL A 97 9.66 -12.00 0.16
C VAL A 97 8.24 -11.94 -0.43
N GLY A 98 7.38 -11.05 0.07
CA GLY A 98 5.97 -10.94 -0.33
C GLY A 98 5.05 -11.89 0.43
N LEU A 99 5.33 -12.18 1.70
CA LEU A 99 4.53 -13.01 2.60
C LEU A 99 3.83 -12.21 3.71
N ALA A 100 4.19 -10.94 3.92
CA ALA A 100 3.54 -10.04 4.89
C ALA A 100 2.39 -9.26 4.25
N GLY A 101 2.55 -7.94 4.08
CA GLY A 101 1.58 -7.08 3.43
C GLY A 101 1.46 -7.40 1.93
N SER A 102 0.31 -7.09 1.35
CA SER A 102 0.00 -7.38 -0.05
C SER A 102 0.06 -8.87 -0.43
N TRP A 103 -0.06 -9.81 0.52
CA TRP A 103 -0.10 -11.26 0.25
C TRP A 103 -1.53 -11.81 0.16
N GLY A 104 -1.76 -12.78 -0.72
CA GLY A 104 -2.96 -13.61 -0.78
C GLY A 104 -4.24 -12.94 -1.32
N PRO A 105 -5.40 -13.62 -1.21
CA PRO A 105 -6.64 -13.20 -1.87
C PRO A 105 -7.17 -11.83 -1.44
N LEU A 106 -6.96 -11.41 -0.18
CA LEU A 106 -7.36 -10.08 0.31
C LEU A 106 -6.48 -8.94 -0.24
N ALA A 107 -5.40 -9.28 -0.96
CA ALA A 107 -4.57 -8.36 -1.72
C ALA A 107 -4.66 -8.60 -3.24
N GLY A 108 -5.55 -9.49 -3.71
CA GLY A 108 -5.70 -9.78 -5.14
C GLY A 108 -4.78 -10.85 -5.71
N HIS A 109 -4.11 -11.64 -4.87
CA HIS A 109 -3.36 -12.83 -5.30
C HIS A 109 -4.15 -14.10 -5.01
N PHE A 110 -4.66 -14.77 -6.04
CA PHE A 110 -5.48 -15.97 -5.86
C PHE A 110 -4.67 -17.24 -6.11
N LYS A 111 -3.97 -17.34 -7.25
CA LYS A 111 -3.12 -18.50 -7.55
C LYS A 111 -1.99 -18.14 -8.52
N PRO A 112 -0.72 -18.26 -8.09
CA PRO A 112 -0.25 -18.43 -6.71
C PRO A 112 -0.65 -17.24 -5.82
N MET A 113 -0.78 -17.49 -4.50
CA MET A 113 -1.09 -16.44 -3.52
C MET A 113 0.09 -15.51 -3.21
N THR A 114 1.30 -15.93 -3.57
CA THR A 114 2.54 -15.17 -3.33
C THR A 114 3.00 -14.51 -4.63
N GLY A 115 3.18 -13.20 -4.59
CA GLY A 115 3.92 -12.42 -5.59
C GLY A 115 5.41 -12.35 -5.24
N GLY A 116 5.86 -11.16 -4.83
CA GLY A 116 7.20 -10.87 -4.31
C GLY A 116 8.34 -11.67 -4.93
N ILE A 117 8.92 -12.59 -4.13
CA ILE A 117 10.08 -13.40 -4.50
C ILE A 117 9.94 -14.14 -5.83
N LEU A 118 8.73 -14.58 -6.22
CA LEU A 118 8.50 -15.29 -7.48
C LEU A 118 8.72 -14.40 -8.72
N TYR A 119 8.58 -13.09 -8.55
CA TYR A 119 8.84 -12.08 -9.57
C TYR A 119 10.28 -11.55 -9.49
N TRP A 120 10.72 -11.21 -8.29
CA TRP A 120 11.94 -10.43 -8.08
C TRP A 120 13.22 -11.27 -8.20
N LEU A 121 13.14 -12.60 -8.08
CA LEU A 121 14.24 -13.53 -8.45
C LEU A 121 14.27 -13.90 -9.94
N ARG A 122 13.40 -13.33 -10.78
CA ARG A 122 13.29 -13.70 -12.19
C ARG A 122 13.77 -12.58 -13.12
N PRO A 123 14.84 -12.79 -13.91
CA PRO A 123 15.22 -11.86 -14.97
C PRO A 123 14.11 -11.71 -16.03
N GLY A 124 14.08 -10.59 -16.75
CA GLY A 124 13.13 -10.34 -17.85
C GLY A 124 11.76 -9.81 -17.42
N THR A 125 11.42 -9.94 -16.15
CA THR A 125 10.21 -9.34 -15.54
C THR A 125 10.29 -7.81 -15.50
N ILE A 126 9.17 -7.14 -15.28
CA ILE A 126 9.11 -5.66 -15.23
C ILE A 126 9.81 -5.15 -13.96
N ARG A 127 10.64 -4.11 -14.13
CA ARG A 127 11.33 -3.33 -13.10
C ARG A 127 10.90 -1.87 -13.18
N LEU A 128 10.66 -1.23 -12.02
CA LEU A 128 10.26 0.18 -11.98
C LEU A 128 11.30 1.02 -11.23
N PRO A 129 12.24 1.71 -11.92
CA PRO A 129 13.15 2.63 -11.23
C PRO A 129 12.39 3.85 -10.67
N PRO A 130 12.85 4.44 -9.56
CA PRO A 130 12.19 5.59 -8.92
C PRO A 130 12.22 6.84 -9.81
N TRP A 131 13.33 7.07 -10.51
CA TRP A 131 13.51 8.18 -11.45
C TRP A 131 14.07 7.68 -12.78
N PRO A 132 13.20 7.15 -13.67
CA PRO A 132 13.63 6.58 -14.94
C PRO A 132 14.48 7.56 -15.75
N GLY A 133 15.69 7.14 -16.14
CA GLY A 133 16.61 7.94 -16.95
C GLY A 133 17.36 9.05 -16.21
N LYS A 134 17.25 9.15 -14.87
CA LYS A 134 17.97 10.15 -14.06
C LYS A 134 19.13 9.56 -13.27
N VAL A 135 18.99 8.36 -12.73
CA VAL A 135 20.05 7.69 -11.98
C VAL A 135 20.91 6.88 -12.94
N PRO A 136 22.25 7.05 -12.95
CA PRO A 136 23.14 6.25 -13.79
C PRO A 136 22.93 4.76 -13.57
N LEU A 137 23.07 3.97 -14.64
CA LEU A 137 22.91 2.51 -14.61
C LEU A 137 21.53 2.03 -14.16
N THR A 138 20.45 2.84 -14.19
CA THR A 138 19.09 2.39 -13.82
C THR A 138 18.06 2.47 -14.96
N ALA A 139 18.46 2.89 -16.16
CA ALA A 139 17.58 3.04 -17.32
C ALA A 139 16.91 1.72 -17.77
N GLY A 140 15.77 1.85 -18.45
CA GLY A 140 14.94 0.72 -18.90
C GLY A 140 13.97 0.19 -17.84
N ASP A 141 13.14 -0.76 -18.26
CA ASP A 141 12.01 -1.30 -17.48
C ASP A 141 12.07 -2.84 -17.32
N THR A 142 13.19 -3.45 -17.71
CA THR A 142 13.42 -4.90 -17.59
C THR A 142 14.33 -5.18 -16.39
N ARG A 143 13.96 -6.16 -15.58
CA ARG A 143 14.78 -6.69 -14.48
C ARG A 143 15.91 -7.53 -15.06
N THR A 144 17.14 -7.16 -14.75
CA THR A 144 18.37 -7.80 -15.21
C THR A 144 18.84 -8.87 -14.22
N VAL A 145 19.82 -9.68 -14.62
CA VAL A 145 20.48 -10.62 -13.70
C VAL A 145 21.15 -9.89 -12.54
N GLY A 146 21.73 -8.71 -12.76
CA GLY A 146 22.31 -7.90 -11.70
C GLY A 146 21.29 -7.50 -10.63
N ASP A 147 20.06 -7.14 -11.03
CA ASP A 147 18.97 -6.85 -10.07
C ASP A 147 18.63 -8.05 -9.21
N VAL A 148 18.53 -9.22 -9.86
CA VAL A 148 18.21 -10.48 -9.20
C VAL A 148 19.30 -10.85 -8.19
N LEU A 149 20.58 -10.65 -8.52
CA LEU A 149 21.70 -10.91 -7.61
C LEU A 149 21.70 -9.95 -6.41
N ILE A 150 21.44 -8.65 -6.63
CA ILE A 150 21.32 -7.66 -5.55
C ILE A 150 20.16 -8.04 -4.62
N TYR A 151 19.00 -8.39 -5.18
CA TYR A 151 17.84 -8.81 -4.41
C TYR A 151 18.08 -10.13 -3.64
N ALA A 152 18.73 -11.12 -4.26
CA ALA A 152 19.11 -12.35 -3.57
C ALA A 152 20.09 -12.09 -2.42
N ALA A 153 21.10 -11.24 -2.64
CA ALA A 153 22.04 -10.82 -1.60
C ALA A 153 21.33 -10.10 -0.45
N LEU A 154 20.34 -9.25 -0.75
CA LEU A 154 19.50 -8.60 0.26
C LEU A 154 18.80 -9.64 1.15
N LEU A 155 18.11 -10.62 0.56
CA LEU A 155 17.40 -11.66 1.33
C LEU A 155 18.37 -12.48 2.20
N VAL A 156 19.50 -12.91 1.64
CA VAL A 156 20.53 -13.66 2.38
C VAL A 156 21.05 -12.82 3.55
N ASN A 157 21.32 -11.54 3.33
CA ASN A 157 21.86 -10.66 4.35
C ASN A 157 20.87 -10.45 5.51
N ILE A 158 19.57 -10.30 5.23
CA ILE A 158 18.53 -10.23 6.28
C ILE A 158 18.49 -11.53 7.10
N VAL A 159 18.54 -12.69 6.44
CA VAL A 159 18.55 -14.00 7.13
C VAL A 159 19.78 -14.15 8.02
N VAL A 160 20.96 -13.74 7.53
CA VAL A 160 22.19 -13.74 8.34
C VAL A 160 22.04 -12.83 9.56
N ALA A 161 21.48 -11.63 9.39
CA ALA A 161 21.25 -10.70 10.49
C ALA A 161 20.26 -11.23 11.55
N LEU A 162 19.28 -12.05 11.14
CA LEU A 162 18.35 -12.71 12.05
C LEU A 162 18.99 -13.84 12.85
N ILE A 163 19.85 -14.66 12.23
CA ILE A 163 20.36 -15.90 12.82
C ILE A 163 21.58 -15.65 13.72
N LEU A 164 22.40 -14.64 13.43
CA LEU A 164 23.59 -14.38 14.22
C LEU A 164 23.24 -13.95 15.66
N PRO A 165 24.05 -14.39 16.65
CA PRO A 165 23.88 -13.97 18.03
C PRO A 165 24.17 -12.49 18.22
N GLY A 166 23.64 -11.94 19.31
CA GLY A 166 23.88 -10.56 19.72
C GLY A 166 25.35 -10.28 20.00
N VAL A 167 25.72 -9.01 19.87
CA VAL A 167 27.02 -8.49 20.29
C VAL A 167 26.84 -7.42 21.34
N HIS A 168 27.66 -7.50 22.38
CA HIS A 168 27.75 -6.48 23.42
C HIS A 168 28.43 -5.23 22.88
N THR A 169 28.00 -4.08 23.39
CA THR A 169 28.65 -2.79 23.15
C THR A 169 28.72 -2.03 24.46
N SER A 170 29.74 -1.20 24.62
CA SER A 170 29.89 -0.37 25.83
C SER A 170 28.64 0.46 26.14
N SER A 171 27.89 0.88 25.11
CA SER A 171 26.69 1.70 25.29
C SER A 171 25.48 0.96 25.86
N ILE A 172 25.24 -0.30 25.47
CA ILE A 172 24.12 -1.10 26.01
C ILE A 172 24.51 -1.71 27.37
N ASP A 173 25.76 -2.16 27.53
CA ASP A 173 26.23 -2.76 28.79
C ASP A 173 26.23 -1.75 29.94
N ALA A 174 26.42 -0.46 29.63
CA ALA A 174 26.29 0.62 30.60
C ALA A 174 24.82 0.94 30.97
N ALA A 175 23.87 0.62 30.10
CA ALA A 175 22.46 0.98 30.26
C ALA A 175 21.60 -0.16 30.83
N ILE A 176 21.91 -1.41 30.50
CA ILE A 176 21.15 -2.60 30.90
C ILE A 176 22.12 -3.69 31.35
N THR A 177 22.06 -4.05 32.62
CA THR A 177 22.77 -5.20 33.18
C THR A 177 22.18 -6.50 32.64
N ASP A 178 23.02 -7.50 32.36
CA ASP A 178 22.62 -8.84 31.89
C ASP A 178 21.82 -8.87 30.56
N ASN A 179 22.06 -7.90 29.67
CA ASN A 179 21.41 -7.80 28.36
C ASN A 179 21.88 -8.88 27.37
N SER A 180 21.09 -9.16 26.32
CA SER A 180 21.44 -10.14 25.26
C SER A 180 22.25 -9.54 24.08
N GLY A 181 22.82 -8.35 24.24
CA GLY A 181 23.51 -7.59 23.20
C GLY A 181 22.56 -6.97 22.16
N LEU A 182 23.12 -6.58 21.01
CA LEU A 182 22.40 -6.03 19.86
C LEU A 182 22.79 -6.76 18.57
N VAL A 183 22.01 -6.58 17.50
CA VAL A 183 22.35 -7.07 16.16
C VAL A 183 23.65 -6.41 15.70
N ARG A 184 24.57 -7.22 15.17
CA ARG A 184 25.92 -6.79 14.78
C ARG A 184 25.89 -5.72 13.68
N PRO A 185 26.51 -4.55 13.86
CA PRO A 185 26.56 -3.51 12.82
C PRO A 185 27.17 -3.97 11.49
N ALA A 186 28.13 -4.91 11.52
CA ALA A 186 28.77 -5.46 10.33
C ALA A 186 27.80 -6.17 9.35
N VAL A 187 26.62 -6.62 9.81
CA VAL A 187 25.58 -7.17 8.92
C VAL A 187 24.48 -6.15 8.63
N LEU A 188 24.37 -5.05 9.40
CA LEU A 188 23.41 -3.99 9.14
C LEU A 188 23.90 -3.02 8.04
N PHE A 189 25.19 -2.70 7.97
CA PHE A 189 25.73 -1.84 6.92
C PHE A 189 25.56 -2.40 5.49
N PRO A 190 25.89 -3.67 5.19
CA PRO A 190 25.57 -4.23 3.89
C PRO A 190 24.05 -4.28 3.63
N LEU A 191 23.22 -4.55 4.65
CA LEU A 191 21.75 -4.50 4.50
C LEU A 191 21.27 -3.13 4.05
N ILE A 192 21.73 -2.06 4.71
CA ILE A 192 21.42 -0.66 4.37
C ILE A 192 21.84 -0.37 2.93
N ALA A 193 23.06 -0.73 2.56
CA ALA A 193 23.57 -0.52 1.20
C ALA A 193 22.74 -1.27 0.16
N LEU A 194 22.39 -2.54 0.41
CA LEU A 194 21.60 -3.37 -0.48
C LEU A 194 20.17 -2.83 -0.65
N LEU A 195 19.52 -2.37 0.42
CA LEU A 195 18.20 -1.72 0.34
C LEU A 195 18.24 -0.45 -0.51
N VAL A 196 19.25 0.41 -0.32
CA VAL A 196 19.41 1.62 -1.13
C VAL A 196 19.68 1.27 -2.60
N LEU A 197 20.61 0.34 -2.86
CA LEU A 197 20.96 -0.07 -4.22
C LEU A 197 19.77 -0.70 -4.96
N ILE A 198 19.03 -1.59 -4.31
CA ILE A 198 17.84 -2.18 -4.94
C ILE A 198 16.75 -1.13 -5.11
N GLY A 199 16.56 -0.19 -4.19
CA GLY A 199 15.55 0.87 -4.35
C GLY A 199 15.84 1.83 -5.49
N LEU A 200 17.11 2.12 -5.77
CA LEU A 200 17.52 2.90 -6.94
C LEU A 200 17.28 2.14 -8.26
N ARG A 201 17.36 0.80 -8.24
CA ARG A 201 17.13 -0.05 -9.41
C ARG A 201 15.65 -0.38 -9.60
N ASP A 202 14.95 -0.72 -8.54
CA ASP A 202 13.58 -1.22 -8.52
C ASP A 202 12.85 -0.75 -7.25
N LYS A 203 12.12 0.36 -7.39
CA LYS A 203 11.41 0.98 -6.27
C LYS A 203 10.33 0.07 -5.68
N VAL A 204 9.82 -0.89 -6.46
CA VAL A 204 8.78 -1.83 -6.00
C VAL A 204 9.29 -2.63 -4.80
N ILE A 205 10.50 -3.18 -4.89
CA ILE A 205 11.11 -3.98 -3.81
C ILE A 205 11.36 -3.12 -2.57
N PHE A 206 11.85 -1.90 -2.77
CA PHE A 206 12.15 -0.97 -1.68
C PHE A 206 10.89 -0.56 -0.89
N ILE A 207 9.82 -0.22 -1.61
CA ILE A 207 8.52 0.16 -1.04
C ILE A 207 7.85 -1.09 -0.43
N ALA A 208 7.96 -2.26 -1.07
CA ALA A 208 7.45 -3.51 -0.51
C ALA A 208 8.09 -3.83 0.83
N ALA A 209 9.42 -3.70 0.95
CA ALA A 209 10.17 -3.90 2.19
C ALA A 209 9.90 -2.84 3.29
N ARG A 210 8.95 -1.91 3.07
CA ARG A 210 8.60 -0.81 3.99
C ARG A 210 9.81 0.02 4.40
N SER A 211 10.67 0.30 3.43
CA SER A 211 11.94 0.97 3.71
C SER A 211 11.73 2.35 4.33
N GLU A 212 10.60 3.02 4.11
CA GLU A 212 10.27 4.29 4.76
C GLU A 212 10.11 4.19 6.30
N GLN A 213 9.95 2.98 6.84
CA GLN A 213 9.81 2.73 8.28
C GLN A 213 10.98 1.96 8.84
N TYR A 214 11.37 0.87 8.16
CA TYR A 214 12.33 -0.06 8.72
C TYR A 214 13.77 0.28 8.35
N LEU A 215 14.04 0.95 7.22
CA LEU A 215 15.39 1.40 6.90
C LEU A 215 15.91 2.44 7.91
N PRO A 216 15.14 3.47 8.32
CA PRO A 216 15.56 4.35 9.41
C PRO A 216 15.90 3.59 10.71
N ALA A 217 15.07 2.64 11.12
CA ALA A 217 15.33 1.82 12.31
C ALA A 217 16.63 1.02 12.17
N ILE A 218 16.86 0.37 11.02
CA ILE A 218 18.08 -0.39 10.73
C ILE A 218 19.33 0.52 10.74
N VAL A 219 19.21 1.76 10.24
CA VAL A 219 20.28 2.76 10.32
C VAL A 219 20.57 3.08 11.79
N PHE A 220 19.55 3.36 12.60
CA PHE A 220 19.72 3.66 14.02
C PHE A 220 20.42 2.53 14.78
N PHE A 221 20.04 1.27 14.49
CA PHE A 221 20.67 0.08 15.06
C PHE A 221 22.17 -0.01 14.74
N GLY A 222 22.58 0.43 13.55
CA GLY A 222 23.96 0.33 13.11
C GLY A 222 24.87 1.47 13.58
N VAL A 223 24.31 2.66 13.83
CA VAL A 223 25.12 3.90 13.98
C VAL A 223 24.96 4.63 15.31
N LEU A 224 23.88 4.41 16.06
CA LEU A 224 23.60 5.19 17.27
C LEU A 224 24.00 4.43 18.54
N PRO A 225 24.53 5.12 19.58
CA PRO A 225 24.61 4.58 20.94
C PRO A 225 23.24 4.17 21.46
N PHE A 226 23.20 3.26 22.44
CA PHE A 226 21.95 2.63 22.90
C PHE A 226 20.82 3.60 23.27
N VAL A 227 21.08 4.61 24.12
CA VAL A 227 20.04 5.58 24.53
C VAL A 227 19.54 6.37 23.31
N ASP A 228 20.45 6.92 22.51
CA ASP A 228 20.13 7.65 21.28
C ASP A 228 19.32 6.79 20.30
N MET A 229 19.66 5.51 20.17
CA MET A 229 18.93 4.54 19.35
C MET A 229 17.48 4.40 19.82
N ILE A 230 17.24 4.21 21.11
CA ILE A 230 15.87 4.10 21.66
C ILE A 230 15.07 5.38 21.45
N VAL A 231 15.66 6.55 21.72
CA VAL A 231 14.99 7.85 21.51
C VAL A 231 14.70 8.07 20.02
N ALA A 232 15.63 7.73 19.13
CA ALA A 232 15.44 7.82 17.68
C ALA A 232 14.30 6.90 17.18
N LEU A 233 14.17 5.69 17.74
CA LEU A 233 13.07 4.78 17.42
C LEU A 233 11.70 5.33 17.88
N LYS A 234 11.65 6.01 19.03
CA LYS A 234 10.45 6.73 19.48
C LYS A 234 10.10 7.87 18.52
N LEU A 235 11.07 8.67 18.11
CA LEU A 235 10.88 9.74 17.13
C LEU A 235 10.37 9.18 15.80
N LEU A 236 10.92 8.06 15.34
CA LEU A 236 10.49 7.36 14.12
C LEU A 236 9.03 6.91 14.21
N ILE A 237 8.66 6.13 15.22
CA ILE A 237 7.30 5.59 15.31
C ILE A 237 6.26 6.71 15.50
N VAL A 238 6.60 7.76 16.26
CA VAL A 238 5.74 8.94 16.42
C VAL A 238 5.62 9.71 15.11
N SER A 239 6.70 9.87 14.35
CA SER A 239 6.65 10.51 13.02
C SER A 239 5.76 9.74 12.06
N VAL A 240 5.79 8.40 12.10
CA VAL A 240 4.90 7.55 11.30
C VAL A 240 3.44 7.76 11.70
N TRP A 241 3.10 7.67 12.99
CA TRP A 241 1.72 7.84 13.45
C TRP A 241 1.18 9.25 13.21
N VAL A 242 1.94 10.28 13.57
CA VAL A 242 1.54 11.68 13.36
C VAL A 242 1.43 11.98 11.87
N GLY A 243 2.37 11.53 11.04
CA GLY A 243 2.29 11.66 9.58
C GLY A 243 1.04 10.99 9.00
N ALA A 244 0.72 9.78 9.46
CA ALA A 244 -0.49 9.04 9.09
C ALA A 244 -1.78 9.72 9.55
N GLY A 245 -1.76 10.38 10.72
CA GLY A 245 -2.88 11.15 11.22
C GLY A 245 -3.10 12.45 10.44
N VAL A 246 -2.01 13.19 10.13
CA VAL A 246 -2.05 14.42 9.33
C VAL A 246 -2.54 14.16 7.92
N SER A 247 -2.14 13.05 7.29
CA SER A 247 -2.60 12.72 5.94
C SER A 247 -4.09 12.39 5.86
N LYS A 248 -4.72 12.02 6.98
CA LYS A 248 -6.17 11.78 7.10
C LYS A 248 -6.99 13.07 7.23
N LEU A 249 -6.35 14.24 7.32
CA LEU A 249 -7.04 15.52 7.27
C LEU A 249 -7.62 15.76 5.87
N GLY A 250 -8.88 16.22 5.82
CA GLY A 250 -9.59 16.50 4.57
C GLY A 250 -10.75 15.52 4.32
N HIS A 251 -11.20 15.43 3.07
CA HIS A 251 -12.44 14.73 2.72
C HIS A 251 -12.28 13.23 2.50
N HIS A 252 -11.05 12.78 2.25
CA HIS A 252 -10.78 11.43 1.78
C HIS A 252 -11.03 10.35 2.82
N PHE A 253 -10.60 10.56 4.07
CA PHE A 253 -10.60 9.49 5.06
C PHE A 253 -12.02 9.07 5.48
N SER A 254 -12.94 10.03 5.53
CA SER A 254 -14.37 9.75 5.75
C SER A 254 -14.98 8.84 4.69
N MET A 255 -14.39 8.74 3.49
CA MET A 255 -14.83 7.83 2.44
C MET A 255 -14.23 6.41 2.58
N VAL A 256 -13.13 6.25 3.33
CA VAL A 256 -12.45 4.96 3.54
C VAL A 256 -13.12 4.14 4.64
N VAL A 257 -13.54 4.82 5.72
CA VAL A 257 -14.07 4.14 6.92
C VAL A 257 -15.31 3.28 6.63
N PRO A 258 -16.35 3.75 5.91
CA PRO A 258 -17.53 2.93 5.63
C PRO A 258 -17.21 1.61 4.91
N PRO A 259 -16.55 1.58 3.73
CA PRO A 259 -16.25 0.32 3.05
C PRO A 259 -15.29 -0.57 3.84
N MET A 260 -14.38 -0.01 4.65
CA MET A 260 -13.49 -0.77 5.55
C MET A 260 -14.29 -1.50 6.65
N LEU A 261 -15.20 -0.81 7.34
CA LEU A 261 -16.02 -1.43 8.38
C LEU A 261 -17.04 -2.41 7.81
N SER A 262 -17.55 -2.14 6.61
CA SER A 262 -18.41 -3.09 5.91
C SER A 262 -17.67 -4.40 5.57
N ASN A 263 -16.35 -4.34 5.35
CA ASN A 263 -15.50 -5.50 5.11
C ASN A 263 -15.09 -6.27 6.38
N THR A 264 -15.37 -5.74 7.58
CA THR A 264 -14.93 -6.35 8.84
C THR A 264 -15.63 -7.71 9.09
N PRO A 265 -14.88 -8.83 9.20
CA PRO A 265 -15.46 -10.17 9.20
C PRO A 265 -16.18 -10.55 10.49
N TRP A 266 -15.79 -9.95 11.62
CA TRP A 266 -16.38 -10.20 12.93
C TRP A 266 -17.59 -9.30 13.25
N MET A 267 -17.98 -8.42 12.31
CA MET A 267 -19.11 -7.51 12.46
C MET A 267 -20.37 -8.09 11.75
N PRO A 268 -21.19 -8.94 12.40
CA PRO A 268 -22.35 -9.55 11.75
C PRO A 268 -23.54 -8.59 11.62
N PHE A 269 -23.59 -7.53 12.45
CA PHE A 269 -24.74 -6.65 12.52
C PHE A 269 -24.74 -5.63 11.40
N LYS A 270 -25.54 -5.89 10.35
CA LYS A 270 -25.75 -4.97 9.22
C LYS A 270 -26.14 -3.56 9.65
N LYS A 271 -26.89 -3.40 10.75
CA LYS A 271 -27.27 -2.09 11.30
C LYS A 271 -26.05 -1.23 11.63
N ILE A 272 -24.98 -1.81 12.17
CA ILE A 272 -23.73 -1.10 12.50
C ILE A 272 -23.03 -0.67 11.21
N LYS A 273 -22.93 -1.57 10.22
CA LYS A 273 -22.33 -1.24 8.92
C LYS A 273 -23.10 -0.10 8.22
N ARG A 274 -24.42 -0.24 8.09
CA ARG A 274 -25.32 0.73 7.48
C ARG A 274 -25.30 2.10 8.16
N ALA A 275 -25.06 2.17 9.48
CA ALA A 275 -24.94 3.43 10.20
C ALA A 275 -23.79 4.33 9.70
N HIS A 276 -22.83 3.79 8.96
CA HIS A 276 -21.72 4.53 8.36
C HIS A 276 -22.09 5.18 7.02
N TYR A 277 -23.30 4.95 6.52
CA TYR A 277 -23.83 5.49 5.27
C TYR A 277 -25.02 6.42 5.57
N ARG A 278 -25.22 7.47 4.77
CA ARG A 278 -26.24 8.50 5.05
C ARG A 278 -27.66 7.93 5.07
N ASN A 279 -28.02 7.13 4.06
CA ASN A 279 -29.35 6.54 3.96
C ASN A 279 -29.33 5.28 3.09
N PHE A 280 -28.99 4.13 3.65
CA PHE A 280 -28.96 2.88 2.90
C PHE A 280 -30.38 2.41 2.51
N PRO A 281 -30.64 1.99 1.24
CA PRO A 281 -29.69 1.84 0.13
C PRO A 281 -29.60 3.05 -0.84
N GLU A 282 -30.39 4.11 -0.62
CA GLU A 282 -30.53 5.22 -1.57
C GLU A 282 -29.37 6.24 -1.58
N ASP A 283 -28.64 6.35 -0.47
CA ASP A 283 -27.49 7.25 -0.32
C ASP A 283 -26.35 6.56 0.42
N LEU A 284 -25.31 6.20 -0.35
CA LEU A 284 -24.11 5.54 0.14
C LEU A 284 -22.95 6.49 0.43
N ARG A 285 -23.19 7.81 0.49
CA ARG A 285 -22.19 8.75 0.98
C ARG A 285 -21.99 8.56 2.50
N PRO A 286 -20.83 8.93 3.06
CA PRO A 286 -20.54 8.73 4.47
C PRO A 286 -21.50 9.53 5.37
N SER A 287 -21.93 8.88 6.45
CA SER A 287 -22.72 9.51 7.51
C SER A 287 -21.85 10.33 8.48
N ILE A 288 -22.50 11.03 9.40
CA ILE A 288 -21.82 11.72 10.52
C ILE A 288 -21.09 10.71 11.42
N VAL A 289 -21.65 9.50 11.61
CA VAL A 289 -21.00 8.43 12.39
C VAL A 289 -19.69 8.03 11.73
N ALA A 290 -19.68 7.86 10.41
CA ALA A 290 -18.45 7.56 9.67
C ALA A 290 -17.41 8.68 9.81
N GLY A 291 -17.83 9.94 9.71
CA GLY A 291 -16.94 11.08 9.93
C GLY A 291 -16.37 11.12 11.36
N GLY A 292 -17.18 10.80 12.37
CA GLY A 292 -16.74 10.72 13.76
C GLY A 292 -15.72 9.61 14.00
N VAL A 293 -15.98 8.40 13.50
CA VAL A 293 -15.03 7.27 13.57
C VAL A 293 -13.73 7.62 12.84
N ALA A 294 -13.82 8.23 11.66
CA ALA A 294 -12.65 8.67 10.90
C ALA A 294 -11.81 9.67 11.69
N HIS A 295 -12.38 10.80 12.09
CA HIS A 295 -11.55 11.90 12.58
C HIS A 295 -11.29 11.86 14.10
N VAL A 296 -12.21 11.33 14.90
CA VAL A 296 -12.01 11.22 16.36
C VAL A 296 -11.24 9.95 16.71
N LEU A 297 -11.72 8.79 16.26
CA LEU A 297 -11.10 7.50 16.62
C LEU A 297 -9.90 7.15 15.74
N GLY A 298 -9.79 7.75 14.55
CA GLY A 298 -8.61 7.65 13.68
C GLY A 298 -7.66 8.83 13.85
N THR A 299 -7.98 9.98 13.22
CA THR A 299 -7.05 11.11 13.10
C THR A 299 -6.57 11.66 14.45
N VAL A 300 -7.46 11.93 15.39
CA VAL A 300 -7.08 12.49 16.70
C VAL A 300 -6.25 11.50 17.51
N VAL A 301 -6.63 10.23 17.54
CA VAL A 301 -5.86 9.18 18.26
C VAL A 301 -4.45 9.06 17.70
N GLU A 302 -4.29 9.02 16.37
CA GLU A 302 -2.99 8.90 15.70
C GLU A 302 -2.09 10.14 15.81
N VAL A 303 -2.64 11.30 16.17
CA VAL A 303 -1.83 12.53 16.37
C VAL A 303 -1.56 12.75 17.86
N VAL A 304 -2.61 12.80 18.67
CA VAL A 304 -2.51 13.21 20.08
C VAL A 304 -1.85 12.13 20.92
N THR A 305 -2.23 10.86 20.76
CA THR A 305 -1.71 9.78 21.61
C THR A 305 -0.19 9.59 21.46
N PRO A 306 0.38 9.57 20.24
CA PRO A 306 1.83 9.54 20.05
C PRO A 306 2.58 10.72 20.67
N LEU A 307 2.03 11.93 20.59
CA LEU A 307 2.66 13.11 21.21
C LEU A 307 2.62 13.00 22.74
N VAL A 308 1.52 12.51 23.30
CA VAL A 308 1.44 12.20 24.74
C VAL A 308 2.48 11.15 25.11
N LEU A 309 2.62 10.05 24.35
CA LEU A 309 3.63 9.02 24.60
C LEU A 309 5.07 9.57 24.52
N LEU A 310 5.34 10.47 23.58
CA LEU A 310 6.67 11.04 23.38
C LEU A 310 7.12 11.97 24.52
N PHE A 311 6.20 12.76 25.07
CA PHE A 311 6.52 13.82 26.02
C PHE A 311 6.06 13.57 27.47
N SER A 312 5.21 12.56 27.72
CA SER A 312 4.71 12.27 29.06
C SER A 312 5.79 11.67 29.95
N THR A 313 6.03 12.31 31.10
CA THR A 313 6.78 11.76 32.23
C THR A 313 5.85 11.15 33.30
N ASN A 314 4.53 11.18 33.09
CA ASN A 314 3.55 10.63 34.02
C ASN A 314 3.26 9.15 33.70
N ARG A 315 3.59 8.27 34.64
CA ARG A 315 3.43 6.81 34.48
C ARG A 315 2.00 6.39 34.12
N THR A 316 1.01 6.92 34.83
CA THR A 316 -0.40 6.53 34.61
C THR A 316 -0.89 6.98 33.23
N LEU A 317 -0.57 8.21 32.84
CA LEU A 317 -0.92 8.74 31.52
C LEU A 317 -0.26 7.93 30.41
N THR A 318 1.03 7.60 30.54
CA THR A 318 1.76 6.78 29.58
C THR A 318 1.15 5.38 29.46
N LEU A 319 0.76 4.74 30.58
CA LEU A 319 0.09 3.43 30.55
C LEU A 319 -1.24 3.46 29.80
N PHE A 320 -2.08 4.48 30.03
CA PHE A 320 -3.33 4.64 29.28
C PHE A 320 -3.08 4.89 27.79
N ALA A 321 -2.08 5.70 27.44
CA ALA A 321 -1.73 5.97 26.06
C ALA A 321 -1.17 4.72 25.35
N VAL A 322 -0.35 3.90 26.03
CA VAL A 322 0.12 2.61 25.50
C VAL A 322 -1.05 1.67 25.28
N ALA A 323 -1.96 1.52 26.26
CA ALA A 323 -3.14 0.68 26.13
C ALA A 323 -4.05 1.12 24.96
N LEU A 324 -4.22 2.44 24.78
CA LEU A 324 -4.96 3.00 23.66
C LEU A 324 -4.31 2.67 22.31
N MET A 325 -2.99 2.84 22.16
CA MET A 325 -2.29 2.52 20.91
C MET A 325 -2.32 1.02 20.59
N VAL A 326 -2.20 0.15 21.59
CA VAL A 326 -2.35 -1.30 21.42
C VAL A 326 -3.77 -1.62 20.95
N ALA A 327 -4.80 -1.10 21.61
CA ALA A 327 -6.19 -1.31 21.22
C ALA A 327 -6.48 -0.78 19.81
N PHE A 328 -5.91 0.37 19.46
CA PHE A 328 -6.02 0.98 18.13
C PHE A 328 -5.46 0.06 17.03
N HIS A 329 -4.25 -0.45 17.21
CA HIS A 329 -3.63 -1.37 16.25
C HIS A 329 -4.33 -2.74 16.18
N LEU A 330 -4.77 -3.28 17.32
CA LEU A 330 -5.55 -4.52 17.35
C LEU A 330 -6.91 -4.35 16.68
N PHE A 331 -7.56 -3.19 16.82
CA PHE A 331 -8.78 -2.86 16.12
C PHE A 331 -8.55 -2.86 14.61
N ILE A 332 -7.55 -2.12 14.11
CA ILE A 332 -7.21 -2.10 12.68
C ILE A 332 -6.93 -3.50 12.16
N LEU A 333 -6.07 -4.26 12.85
CA LEU A 333 -5.76 -5.65 12.50
C LEU A 333 -7.03 -6.51 12.40
N SER A 334 -7.97 -6.37 13.34
CA SER A 334 -9.22 -7.15 13.35
C SER A 334 -10.15 -6.84 12.17
N THR A 335 -10.00 -5.67 11.53
CA THR A 335 -10.85 -5.28 10.38
C THR A 335 -10.43 -5.97 9.07
N PHE A 336 -9.27 -6.64 9.04
CA PHE A 336 -8.68 -7.21 7.82
C PHE A 336 -8.71 -6.21 6.65
N PRO A 337 -8.05 -5.05 6.81
CA PRO A 337 -8.05 -4.03 5.78
C PRO A 337 -7.51 -4.61 4.47
N LEU A 338 -8.09 -4.18 3.34
CA LEU A 338 -7.59 -4.51 2.01
C LEU A 338 -6.13 -4.03 1.89
N ALA A 339 -5.30 -4.79 1.16
CA ALA A 339 -3.83 -4.73 1.17
C ALA A 339 -3.12 -5.35 2.40
N VAL A 340 -3.85 -5.65 3.48
CA VAL A 340 -3.50 -6.64 4.52
C VAL A 340 -2.21 -6.41 5.35
N PRO A 341 -1.93 -5.21 5.90
CA PRO A 341 -0.79 -4.92 6.79
C PRO A 341 -0.99 -5.46 8.21
N LEU A 342 -1.11 -6.77 8.33
CA LEU A 342 -1.41 -7.39 9.62
C LEU A 342 -0.17 -7.46 10.51
N GLU A 343 0.97 -7.91 9.95
CA GLU A 343 2.26 -8.02 10.63
C GLU A 343 2.74 -6.66 11.14
N TRP A 344 2.61 -5.64 10.30
CA TRP A 344 2.90 -4.26 10.66
C TRP A 344 2.08 -3.82 11.88
N ASN A 345 0.75 -3.95 11.88
CA ASN A 345 -0.06 -3.51 13.03
C ASN A 345 0.31 -4.25 14.32
N LEU A 346 0.67 -5.53 14.22
CA LEU A 346 1.12 -6.32 15.37
C LEU A 346 2.48 -5.82 15.89
N LEU A 347 3.43 -5.51 14.99
CA LEU A 347 4.71 -4.92 15.35
C LEU A 347 4.54 -3.55 16.02
N PHE A 348 3.61 -2.71 15.55
CA PHE A 348 3.39 -1.37 16.08
C PHE A 348 2.66 -1.38 17.44
N ALA A 349 1.75 -2.33 17.64
CA ALA A 349 1.19 -2.61 18.97
C ALA A 349 2.32 -2.99 19.95
N TYR A 350 3.21 -3.90 19.55
CA TYR A 350 4.36 -4.26 20.37
C TYR A 350 5.35 -3.09 20.56
N ALA A 351 5.62 -2.29 19.52
CA ALA A 351 6.49 -1.12 19.61
C ALA A 351 5.97 -0.10 20.64
N SER A 352 4.65 0.05 20.77
CA SER A 352 4.04 0.91 21.80
C SER A 352 4.41 0.45 23.21
N ILE A 353 4.42 -0.87 23.44
CA ILE A 353 4.80 -1.48 24.72
C ILE A 353 6.32 -1.39 24.92
N PHE A 354 7.10 -1.91 23.96
CA PHE A 354 8.56 -1.95 24.03
C PHE A 354 9.16 -0.55 24.23
N LEU A 355 8.81 0.41 23.38
CA LEU A 355 9.44 1.74 23.40
C LEU A 355 8.98 2.60 24.57
N PHE A 356 7.70 2.58 24.95
CA PHE A 356 7.16 3.54 25.92
C PHE A 356 6.90 2.97 27.31
N LEU A 357 6.75 1.65 27.45
CA LEU A 357 6.69 0.98 28.74
C LEU A 357 8.01 0.30 29.11
N GLY A 358 8.71 -0.30 28.13
CA GLY A 358 10.03 -0.91 28.34
C GLY A 358 11.15 0.10 28.54
N PHE A 359 11.07 1.25 27.88
CA PHE A 359 12.06 2.31 27.95
C PHE A 359 11.39 3.67 28.19
N PRO A 360 10.75 3.93 29.32
CA PRO A 360 9.94 5.14 29.52
C PRO A 360 10.79 6.40 29.71
N ALA A 361 10.18 7.57 29.52
CA ALA A 361 10.88 8.86 29.59
C ALA A 361 11.49 9.17 30.97
N TRP A 362 10.85 8.71 32.06
CA TRP A 362 11.35 8.92 33.42
C TRP A 362 12.56 8.05 33.78
N ASP A 363 12.89 7.05 32.96
CA ASP A 363 14.07 6.17 33.14
C ASP A 363 15.24 6.57 32.22
N GLY A 364 15.26 7.83 31.73
CA GLY A 364 16.35 8.36 30.90
C GLY A 364 16.25 8.04 29.41
N TYR A 365 15.03 7.81 28.91
CA TYR A 365 14.75 7.56 27.49
C TYR A 365 13.77 8.58 26.89
N GLY A 366 13.67 9.77 27.48
CA GLY A 366 12.92 10.90 26.95
C GLY A 366 13.65 11.59 25.80
N VAL A 367 12.97 12.49 25.10
CA VAL A 367 13.56 13.24 23.97
C VAL A 367 14.78 14.06 24.38
N ALA A 368 14.81 14.53 25.63
CA ALA A 368 15.91 15.31 26.19
C ALA A 368 17.14 14.47 26.57
N ASP A 369 17.01 13.13 26.59
CA ASP A 369 18.12 12.22 26.92
C ASP A 369 18.98 11.86 25.71
N MET A 370 18.64 12.37 24.51
CA MET A 370 19.52 12.27 23.34
C MET A 370 20.84 13.01 23.62
N SER A 371 21.96 12.38 23.25
CA SER A 371 23.31 12.90 23.48
C SER A 371 23.58 14.30 22.89
N SER A 372 22.84 14.69 21.85
CA SER A 372 23.03 15.96 21.15
C SER A 372 21.71 16.49 20.60
N VAL A 373 21.40 17.76 20.92
CA VAL A 373 20.24 18.47 20.36
C VAL A 373 20.32 18.59 18.83
N TRP A 374 21.54 18.72 18.27
CA TRP A 374 21.75 18.77 16.83
C TRP A 374 21.48 17.42 16.17
N LEU A 375 21.86 16.32 16.83
CA LEU A 375 21.53 14.98 16.38
C LEU A 375 20.00 14.79 16.35
N THR A 376 19.30 15.17 17.43
CA THR A 376 17.83 15.16 17.48
C THR A 376 17.23 15.94 16.31
N ALA A 377 17.71 17.17 16.07
CA ALA A 377 17.19 18.02 15.00
C ALA A 377 17.38 17.40 13.60
N VAL A 378 18.54 16.80 13.34
CA VAL A 378 18.82 16.11 12.06
C VAL A 378 17.93 14.88 11.88
N ILE A 379 17.77 14.06 12.94
CA ILE A 379 16.89 12.88 12.90
C ILE A 379 15.45 13.30 12.63
N VAL A 380 14.92 14.28 13.37
CA VAL A 380 13.56 14.79 13.16
C VAL A 380 13.40 15.31 11.74
N ALA A 381 14.33 16.16 11.27
CA ALA A 381 14.28 16.70 9.91
C ALA A 381 14.26 15.60 8.85
N ALA A 382 15.10 14.57 8.98
CA ALA A 382 15.12 13.44 8.06
C ALA A 382 13.81 12.62 8.07
N LEU A 383 13.26 12.36 9.27
CA LEU A 383 12.02 11.60 9.44
C LEU A 383 10.79 12.32 8.86
N VAL A 384 10.72 13.65 9.00
CA VAL A 384 9.55 14.44 8.53
C VAL A 384 9.70 14.98 7.11
N PHE A 385 10.89 14.90 6.50
CA PHE A 385 11.16 15.44 5.17
C PHE A 385 10.19 14.89 4.10
N PHE A 386 10.11 13.56 3.97
CA PHE A 386 9.23 12.92 2.98
C PHE A 386 7.75 13.05 3.32
N PRO A 387 7.30 12.90 4.59
CA PRO A 387 5.92 13.21 4.98
C PRO A 387 5.49 14.63 4.60
N ILE A 388 6.32 15.65 4.87
CA ILE A 388 6.01 17.04 4.55
C ILE A 388 6.00 17.25 3.03
N LEU A 389 7.09 16.86 2.35
CA LEU A 389 7.22 17.07 0.91
C LEU A 389 6.12 16.34 0.15
N GLY A 390 5.84 15.08 0.47
CA GLY A 390 4.82 14.29 -0.20
C GLY A 390 3.40 14.76 0.06
N ASN A 391 3.13 15.40 1.20
CA ASN A 391 1.83 16.02 1.43
C ASN A 391 1.62 17.33 0.66
N LEU A 392 2.70 18.06 0.36
CA LEU A 392 2.68 19.29 -0.43
C LEU A 392 2.82 19.04 -1.94
N ARG A 393 3.64 18.06 -2.32
CA ARG A 393 4.03 17.68 -3.69
C ARG A 393 3.96 16.16 -3.86
N PRO A 394 2.74 15.59 -3.85
CA PRO A 394 2.55 14.15 -4.01
C PRO A 394 3.03 13.60 -5.36
N ASP A 395 3.25 14.48 -6.35
CA ASP A 395 3.86 14.13 -7.62
C ASP A 395 5.34 13.73 -7.52
N LEU A 396 6.01 14.06 -6.40
CA LEU A 396 7.44 13.80 -6.19
C LEU A 396 7.70 12.61 -5.26
N VAL A 397 6.77 12.29 -4.36
CA VAL A 397 6.97 11.30 -3.29
C VAL A 397 5.79 10.35 -3.27
N SER A 398 6.08 9.05 -3.34
CA SER A 398 5.06 8.00 -3.25
C SER A 398 4.28 8.08 -1.92
N PHE A 399 3.08 7.53 -1.91
CA PHE A 399 2.17 7.61 -0.79
C PHE A 399 2.73 6.98 0.52
N LEU A 400 3.53 5.89 0.44
CA LEU A 400 4.11 5.25 1.62
C LEU A 400 5.11 6.17 2.34
N PRO A 401 6.20 6.67 1.71
CA PRO A 401 7.09 7.64 2.35
C PRO A 401 6.41 8.94 2.78
N SER A 402 5.28 9.29 2.15
CA SER A 402 4.49 10.47 2.51
C SER A 402 3.63 10.27 3.77
N MET A 403 3.64 9.07 4.36
CA MET A 403 2.76 8.64 5.46
C MET A 403 1.28 8.83 5.14
N ARG A 404 0.85 8.51 3.92
CA ARG A 404 -0.54 8.62 3.46
C ARG A 404 -1.33 7.32 3.60
N GLN A 405 -0.85 6.39 4.42
CA GLN A 405 -1.43 5.06 4.50
C GLN A 405 -2.86 5.12 5.04
N TYR A 406 -3.77 4.50 4.29
CA TYR A 406 -5.21 4.44 4.60
C TYR A 406 -5.93 5.80 4.68
N ALA A 407 -5.32 6.90 4.23
CA ALA A 407 -5.94 8.22 4.24
C ALA A 407 -7.06 8.41 3.20
N GLY A 408 -7.12 7.54 2.20
CA GLY A 408 -8.02 7.65 1.03
C GLY A 408 -7.49 8.58 -0.06
N ASN A 409 -6.29 9.13 0.14
CA ASN A 409 -5.64 10.12 -0.70
C ASN A 409 -4.30 9.61 -1.23
N TRP A 410 -4.34 8.76 -2.25
CA TRP A 410 -3.17 8.23 -2.94
C TRP A 410 -3.43 8.24 -4.45
N ALA A 411 -2.38 8.16 -5.27
CA ALA A 411 -2.57 8.06 -6.72
C ALA A 411 -3.36 6.80 -7.05
N SER A 412 -4.33 6.88 -7.96
CA SER A 412 -5.20 5.74 -8.31
C SER A 412 -5.56 5.76 -9.79
N ALA A 413 -5.98 4.60 -10.31
CA ALA A 413 -6.37 4.50 -11.71
C ALA A 413 -7.47 3.46 -11.94
N THR A 414 -8.12 3.59 -13.08
CA THR A 414 -8.98 2.56 -13.68
C THR A 414 -8.42 2.26 -15.06
N TRP A 415 -8.41 0.98 -15.42
CA TRP A 415 -7.96 0.49 -16.71
C TRP A 415 -9.16 0.00 -17.50
N ALA A 416 -9.20 0.25 -18.80
CA ALA A 416 -10.23 -0.23 -19.70
C ALA A 416 -9.57 -0.91 -20.89
N PHE A 417 -9.92 -2.18 -21.10
CA PHE A 417 -9.43 -2.98 -22.23
C PHE A 417 -10.56 -3.21 -23.22
N ALA A 418 -10.30 -2.96 -24.49
CA ALA A 418 -11.19 -3.43 -25.56
C ALA A 418 -11.31 -4.96 -25.52
N PRO A 419 -12.38 -5.55 -26.08
CA PRO A 419 -12.56 -7.01 -26.11
C PRO A 419 -11.30 -7.75 -26.59
N GLY A 420 -10.82 -8.71 -25.81
CA GLY A 420 -9.60 -9.49 -26.09
C GLY A 420 -8.27 -8.80 -25.76
N ALA A 421 -8.22 -7.47 -25.57
CA ALA A 421 -6.96 -6.76 -25.37
C ALA A 421 -6.26 -7.13 -24.05
N GLU A 422 -7.00 -7.45 -22.99
CA GLU A 422 -6.41 -7.86 -21.70
C GLU A 422 -5.55 -9.13 -21.82
N GLU A 423 -5.85 -10.02 -22.78
CA GLU A 423 -5.13 -11.28 -23.00
C GLU A 423 -3.68 -11.07 -23.45
N LYS A 424 -3.41 -9.97 -24.17
CA LYS A 424 -2.05 -9.58 -24.58
C LYS A 424 -1.10 -9.43 -23.39
N LEU A 425 -1.60 -9.13 -22.19
CA LEU A 425 -0.79 -9.10 -20.97
C LEU A 425 -0.31 -10.50 -20.57
N ASP A 426 -1.14 -11.52 -20.72
CA ASP A 426 -0.81 -12.91 -20.38
C ASP A 426 0.07 -13.60 -21.43
N GLU A 427 0.06 -13.09 -22.66
CA GLU A 427 0.86 -13.56 -23.80
C GLU A 427 2.27 -12.96 -23.83
N HIS A 428 2.38 -11.65 -23.61
CA HIS A 428 3.62 -10.92 -23.89
C HIS A 428 4.40 -10.46 -22.64
N ILE A 429 3.79 -10.49 -21.45
CA ILE A 429 4.49 -10.09 -20.22
C ILE A 429 5.11 -11.30 -19.53
N ILE A 430 6.43 -11.25 -19.33
CA ILE A 430 7.15 -12.23 -18.53
C ILE A 430 6.81 -12.02 -17.06
N ARG A 431 6.06 -12.94 -16.47
CA ARG A 431 5.69 -12.97 -15.04
C ARG A 431 5.28 -14.39 -14.61
N PRO A 432 5.34 -14.73 -13.31
CA PRO A 432 4.94 -16.04 -12.80
C PRO A 432 3.42 -16.24 -12.72
N THR A 433 2.64 -15.17 -12.63
CA THR A 433 1.17 -15.26 -12.51
C THR A 433 0.47 -14.75 -13.77
N LYS A 434 -0.80 -15.11 -13.91
CA LYS A 434 -1.70 -14.60 -14.94
C LYS A 434 -2.48 -13.38 -14.44
N ASN A 435 -3.27 -12.75 -15.31
CA ASN A 435 -4.22 -11.70 -14.94
C ASN A 435 -5.12 -12.15 -13.78
N THR A 436 -5.56 -11.20 -12.95
CA THR A 436 -6.37 -11.48 -11.74
C THR A 436 -7.64 -12.25 -12.07
N ARG A 437 -8.34 -11.88 -13.16
CA ARG A 437 -9.50 -12.63 -13.67
C ARG A 437 -9.14 -14.08 -13.98
N THR A 438 -8.05 -14.31 -14.72
CA THR A 438 -7.57 -15.67 -15.07
C THR A 438 -7.25 -16.50 -13.82
N GLN A 439 -6.71 -15.89 -12.77
CA GLN A 439 -6.48 -16.60 -11.50
C GLN A 439 -7.78 -17.02 -10.82
N LEU A 440 -8.84 -16.20 -10.89
CA LEU A 440 -10.16 -16.50 -10.33
C LEU A 440 -10.83 -17.70 -11.02
N LEU A 441 -10.56 -17.92 -12.31
CA LEU A 441 -11.11 -19.07 -13.06
C LEU A 441 -10.67 -20.43 -12.50
N ALA A 442 -9.62 -20.47 -11.68
CA ALA A 442 -9.23 -21.69 -10.98
C ALA A 442 -10.20 -22.08 -9.84
N THR A 443 -11.11 -21.17 -9.45
CA THR A 443 -12.04 -21.35 -8.32
C THR A 443 -13.50 -21.06 -8.71
N TYR A 444 -13.72 -20.18 -9.69
CA TYR A 444 -15.04 -19.72 -10.09
C TYR A 444 -15.31 -19.98 -11.59
N PRO A 445 -16.57 -20.25 -11.97
CA PRO A 445 -17.00 -20.13 -13.36
C PRO A 445 -16.72 -18.73 -13.93
N PRO A 446 -16.54 -18.57 -15.25
CA PRO A 446 -16.22 -17.29 -15.89
C PRO A 446 -17.13 -16.13 -15.49
N GLU A 447 -18.44 -16.36 -15.54
CA GLU A 447 -19.48 -15.38 -15.21
C GLU A 447 -19.41 -14.92 -13.74
N VAL A 448 -19.06 -15.82 -12.82
CA VAL A 448 -18.87 -15.48 -11.40
C VAL A 448 -17.56 -14.72 -11.19
N ALA A 449 -16.49 -15.09 -11.91
CA ALA A 449 -15.23 -14.35 -11.86
C ALA A 449 -15.42 -12.90 -12.34
N ASP A 450 -16.26 -12.67 -13.34
CA ASP A 450 -16.60 -11.33 -13.83
C ASP A 450 -17.37 -10.49 -12.81
N VAL A 451 -18.33 -11.09 -12.10
CA VAL A 451 -18.99 -10.43 -10.96
C VAL A 451 -17.98 -10.04 -9.88
N VAL A 452 -17.06 -10.95 -9.53
CA VAL A 452 -16.00 -10.67 -8.53
C VAL A 452 -15.09 -9.52 -8.97
N MET A 453 -14.70 -9.48 -10.24
CA MET A 453 -13.90 -8.37 -10.79
C MET A 453 -14.65 -7.03 -10.69
N HIS A 454 -15.98 -7.02 -10.86
CA HIS A 454 -16.79 -5.81 -10.70
C HIS A 454 -16.98 -5.37 -9.24
N GLN A 455 -16.93 -6.29 -8.26
CA GLN A 455 -16.93 -5.90 -6.84
C GLN A 455 -15.77 -4.95 -6.51
N LEU A 456 -14.61 -5.11 -7.16
CA LEU A 456 -13.46 -4.21 -7.00
C LEU A 456 -13.74 -2.80 -7.56
N LEU A 457 -14.48 -2.71 -8.67
CA LEU A 457 -14.94 -1.43 -9.21
C LEU A 457 -15.96 -0.77 -8.27
N GLY A 458 -16.88 -1.55 -7.71
CA GLY A 458 -17.80 -1.12 -6.67
C GLY A 458 -17.06 -0.56 -5.45
N TRP A 459 -16.06 -1.28 -4.94
CA TRP A 459 -15.19 -0.81 -3.87
C TRP A 459 -14.54 0.55 -4.18
N ARG A 460 -13.90 0.66 -5.34
CA ARG A 460 -13.24 1.91 -5.76
C ARG A 460 -14.25 3.06 -5.87
N SER A 461 -15.45 2.79 -6.38
CA SER A 461 -16.49 3.82 -6.54
C SER A 461 -16.94 4.44 -5.21
N MET A 462 -16.87 3.70 -4.09
CA MET A 462 -17.16 4.26 -2.76
C MET A 462 -16.04 5.16 -2.23
N HIS A 463 -14.85 5.19 -2.85
CA HIS A 463 -13.77 6.11 -2.50
C HIS A 463 -13.89 7.40 -3.32
N SER A 464 -13.39 8.52 -2.77
CA SER A 464 -13.52 9.85 -3.37
C SER A 464 -13.08 9.89 -4.84
N GLN A 465 -11.96 9.27 -5.17
CA GLN A 465 -11.39 9.27 -6.53
C GLN A 465 -12.16 8.37 -7.49
N GLY A 466 -12.89 7.36 -6.99
CA GLY A 466 -13.63 6.43 -7.86
C GLY A 466 -14.66 7.14 -8.73
N ARG A 467 -15.37 8.13 -8.19
CA ARG A 467 -16.33 8.94 -8.97
C ARG A 467 -15.66 9.65 -10.13
N ALA A 468 -14.50 10.24 -9.88
CA ALA A 468 -13.73 10.92 -10.92
C ALA A 468 -13.17 9.93 -11.96
N LEU A 469 -12.61 8.80 -11.54
CA LEU A 469 -12.10 7.75 -12.44
C LEU A 469 -13.18 7.23 -13.38
N PHE A 470 -14.35 6.88 -12.84
CA PHE A 470 -15.45 6.37 -13.66
C PHE A 470 -16.10 7.45 -14.51
N SER A 471 -16.14 8.71 -14.05
CA SER A 471 -16.59 9.83 -14.88
C SER A 471 -15.65 10.05 -16.09
N LEU A 472 -14.33 9.90 -15.91
CA LEU A 472 -13.38 9.95 -17.02
C LEU A 472 -13.60 8.78 -17.99
N MET A 473 -13.80 7.56 -17.48
CA MET A 473 -14.09 6.40 -18.33
C MET A 473 -15.38 6.58 -19.14
N MET A 474 -16.45 7.08 -18.52
CA MET A 474 -17.70 7.37 -19.22
C MET A 474 -17.52 8.44 -20.30
N ARG A 475 -16.72 9.49 -20.04
CA ARG A 475 -16.44 10.54 -21.04
C ARG A 475 -15.63 10.04 -22.24
N HIS A 476 -14.65 9.16 -22.01
CA HIS A 476 -13.74 8.71 -23.07
C HIS A 476 -14.19 7.45 -23.82
N LEU A 477 -14.94 6.56 -23.17
CA LEU A 477 -15.48 5.35 -23.81
C LEU A 477 -16.89 5.59 -24.37
N GLY A 478 -17.66 6.53 -23.81
CA GLY A 478 -19.06 6.71 -24.21
C GLY A 478 -19.85 5.41 -24.04
N ASP A 479 -20.54 5.00 -25.11
CA ASP A 479 -21.34 3.77 -25.14
C ASP A 479 -20.47 2.49 -25.07
N ASP A 480 -19.18 2.57 -25.41
CA ASP A 480 -18.27 1.42 -25.34
C ASP A 480 -17.92 1.02 -23.89
N ILE A 481 -18.30 1.81 -22.89
CA ILE A 481 -18.05 1.46 -21.48
C ILE A 481 -18.69 0.11 -21.09
N ASP A 482 -19.78 -0.27 -21.76
CA ASP A 482 -20.46 -1.53 -21.52
C ASP A 482 -19.82 -2.73 -22.24
N THR A 483 -19.00 -2.48 -23.27
CA THR A 483 -18.29 -3.53 -24.01
C THR A 483 -16.86 -3.73 -23.50
N TYR A 484 -16.23 -2.68 -22.95
CA TYR A 484 -14.87 -2.74 -22.43
C TYR A 484 -14.79 -3.47 -21.09
N SER A 485 -13.69 -4.18 -20.90
CA SER A 485 -13.33 -4.77 -19.61
C SER A 485 -12.67 -3.72 -18.72
N LEU A 486 -13.45 -3.15 -17.80
CA LEU A 486 -12.92 -2.25 -16.78
C LEU A 486 -12.25 -3.04 -15.64
N ARG A 487 -11.10 -2.53 -15.18
CA ARG A 487 -10.28 -3.12 -14.12
C ARG A 487 -9.84 -2.05 -13.11
N GLU A 488 -9.88 -2.42 -11.84
CA GLU A 488 -9.25 -1.65 -10.77
C GLU A 488 -7.72 -1.78 -10.94
N ALA A 489 -7.05 -0.65 -11.15
CA ALA A 489 -5.66 -0.65 -11.61
C ALA A 489 -4.65 -1.14 -10.58
N GLU A 490 -4.91 -1.01 -9.27
CA GLU A 490 -4.04 -1.51 -8.23
C GLU A 490 -3.98 -3.04 -8.33
N PHE A 491 -5.13 -3.70 -8.46
CA PHE A 491 -5.20 -5.15 -8.64
C PHE A 491 -4.53 -5.61 -9.94
N SER A 492 -4.72 -4.89 -11.05
CA SER A 492 -4.02 -5.20 -12.30
C SER A 492 -2.51 -5.01 -12.19
N CYS A 493 -2.05 -3.91 -11.58
CA CYS A 493 -0.65 -3.64 -11.31
C CYS A 493 -0.02 -4.74 -10.44
N ASN A 494 -0.76 -5.22 -9.43
CA ASN A 494 -0.28 -6.29 -8.57
C ASN A 494 0.09 -7.55 -9.36
N SER A 495 -0.74 -7.90 -10.34
CA SER A 495 -0.48 -9.04 -11.22
C SER A 495 0.73 -8.85 -12.15
N LEU A 496 1.28 -7.64 -12.26
CA LEU A 496 2.39 -7.31 -13.17
C LEU A 496 3.72 -7.17 -12.44
N VAL A 497 3.72 -6.54 -11.26
CA VAL A 497 4.95 -6.22 -10.51
C VAL A 497 5.02 -6.85 -9.11
N ALA A 498 4.05 -7.70 -8.78
CA ALA A 498 3.96 -8.51 -7.55
C ALA A 498 3.62 -7.78 -6.26
N PHE A 499 3.39 -6.47 -6.34
CA PHE A 499 3.09 -5.62 -5.20
C PHE A 499 2.39 -4.35 -5.70
N ASN A 500 1.36 -3.89 -4.98
CA ASN A 500 0.83 -2.53 -5.13
C ASN A 500 0.75 -1.81 -3.78
N PHE A 501 0.22 -2.49 -2.77
CA PHE A 501 -0.21 -1.92 -1.49
C PHE A 501 -0.90 -0.53 -1.58
N GLY A 502 -1.69 -0.26 -2.62
CA GLY A 502 -2.35 1.03 -2.84
C GLY A 502 -1.47 2.12 -3.47
N ASP A 503 -0.26 1.80 -3.96
CA ASP A 503 0.63 2.79 -4.59
C ASP A 503 0.34 2.97 -6.09
N GLY A 504 -0.52 3.92 -6.44
CA GLY A 504 -0.78 4.20 -7.86
C GLY A 504 0.35 4.88 -8.62
N HIS A 505 1.45 5.26 -7.97
CA HIS A 505 2.67 5.67 -8.66
C HIS A 505 3.46 4.48 -9.25
N LEU A 506 3.07 3.24 -8.93
CA LEU A 506 3.59 2.02 -9.56
C LEU A 506 2.97 1.75 -10.94
N HIS A 507 1.77 2.27 -11.20
CA HIS A 507 1.06 2.07 -12.46
C HIS A 507 0.77 3.39 -13.19
N ASN A 508 1.78 4.26 -13.23
CA ASN A 508 1.75 5.52 -13.97
C ASN A 508 2.14 5.33 -15.46
N GLU A 509 2.27 6.44 -16.19
CA GLU A 509 2.67 6.49 -17.62
C GLU A 509 3.90 5.61 -17.94
N PHE A 510 4.84 5.45 -17.01
CA PHE A 510 6.04 4.63 -17.23
C PHE A 510 5.70 3.13 -17.34
N LEU A 511 4.87 2.60 -16.43
CA LEU A 511 4.41 1.21 -16.51
C LEU A 511 3.60 1.01 -17.79
N ILE A 512 2.67 1.93 -18.11
CA ILE A 512 1.84 1.83 -19.31
C ILE A 512 2.70 1.80 -20.58
N ALA A 513 3.72 2.65 -20.68
CA ALA A 513 4.65 2.62 -21.80
C ALA A 513 5.47 1.31 -21.85
N ALA A 514 5.81 0.72 -20.70
CA ALA A 514 6.48 -0.58 -20.64
C ALA A 514 5.57 -1.73 -21.10
N LEU A 515 4.27 -1.67 -20.80
CA LEU A 515 3.27 -2.60 -21.32
C LEU A 515 3.10 -2.42 -22.83
N GLN A 516 3.00 -1.18 -23.32
CA GLN A 516 2.90 -0.91 -24.75
C GLN A 516 4.07 -1.50 -25.53
N ARG A 517 5.32 -1.33 -25.05
CA ARG A 517 6.52 -1.89 -25.71
C ARG A 517 6.48 -3.42 -25.86
N ARG A 518 5.72 -4.12 -25.04
CA ARG A 518 5.63 -5.59 -25.04
C ARG A 518 4.38 -6.09 -25.76
N CYS A 519 3.24 -5.47 -25.51
CA CYS A 519 1.94 -5.92 -25.97
C CYS A 519 1.50 -5.27 -27.29
N ASN A 520 2.12 -4.15 -27.68
CA ASN A 520 1.83 -3.42 -28.91
C ASN A 520 0.33 -3.20 -29.13
N PHE A 521 -0.33 -2.54 -28.17
CA PHE A 521 -1.74 -2.20 -28.28
C PHE A 521 -1.97 -1.23 -29.45
N ALA A 522 -3.10 -1.37 -30.13
CA ALA A 522 -3.60 -0.40 -31.08
C ALA A 522 -4.28 0.77 -30.33
N PRO A 523 -4.41 1.96 -30.94
CA PRO A 523 -5.17 3.07 -30.35
C PRO A 523 -6.57 2.63 -29.95
N GLY A 524 -6.99 3.00 -28.74
CA GLY A 524 -8.26 2.62 -28.12
C GLY A 524 -8.24 1.28 -27.39
N GLU A 525 -7.34 0.35 -27.69
CA GLU A 525 -7.40 -1.00 -27.10
C GLU A 525 -7.12 -1.03 -25.60
N PHE A 526 -6.33 -0.10 -25.08
CA PHE A 526 -6.03 0.00 -23.66
C PHE A 526 -5.99 1.47 -23.21
N VAL A 527 -7.05 1.89 -22.52
CA VAL A 527 -7.23 3.25 -22.01
C VAL A 527 -7.15 3.25 -20.49
N VAL A 528 -6.48 4.26 -19.93
CA VAL A 528 -6.26 4.42 -18.49
C VAL A 528 -6.69 5.81 -18.07
N ALA A 529 -7.61 5.87 -17.11
CA ALA A 529 -7.85 7.08 -16.33
C ALA A 529 -6.96 7.00 -15.08
N TRP A 530 -6.09 7.98 -14.89
CA TRP A 530 -5.15 8.03 -13.76
C TRP A 530 -5.27 9.36 -13.04
N ILE A 531 -5.32 9.32 -11.71
CA ILE A 531 -5.49 10.48 -10.83
C ILE A 531 -4.31 10.55 -9.87
N GLU A 532 -3.72 11.73 -9.74
CA GLU A 532 -2.72 12.03 -8.71
C GLU A 532 -3.41 12.29 -7.37
N SER A 533 -2.72 11.94 -6.28
CA SER A 533 -3.09 12.30 -4.92
C SER A 533 -3.31 13.81 -4.76
N GLN A 534 -4.28 14.20 -3.95
CA GLN A 534 -4.56 15.60 -3.59
C GLN A 534 -3.40 16.19 -2.76
N PRO A 535 -2.81 17.33 -3.16
CA PRO A 535 -1.96 18.12 -2.27
C PRO A 535 -2.80 18.67 -1.11
N ILE A 536 -2.29 18.61 0.12
CA ILE A 536 -3.08 18.93 1.33
C ILE A 536 -3.64 20.37 1.34
N HIS A 537 -3.02 21.29 0.60
CA HIS A 537 -3.37 22.70 0.53
C HIS A 537 -4.27 23.07 -0.68
N LYS A 538 -4.73 22.10 -1.48
CA LYS A 538 -5.54 22.34 -2.68
C LYS A 538 -6.89 21.64 -2.59
N GLY A 539 -7.95 22.26 -3.11
CA GLY A 539 -9.28 21.65 -3.25
C GLY A 539 -9.47 20.78 -4.50
N THR A 540 -8.43 20.60 -5.30
CA THR A 540 -8.47 19.90 -6.60
C THR A 540 -7.45 18.78 -6.69
N GLN A 541 -7.71 17.82 -7.57
CA GLN A 541 -6.77 16.76 -7.97
C GLN A 541 -6.46 16.86 -9.46
N GLN A 542 -5.25 16.45 -9.83
CA GLN A 542 -4.84 16.33 -11.22
C GLN A 542 -5.20 14.95 -11.76
N TYR A 543 -5.60 14.89 -13.02
CA TYR A 543 -5.82 13.64 -13.73
C TYR A 543 -5.13 13.62 -15.09
N LYS A 544 -5.01 12.41 -15.62
CA LYS A 544 -4.53 12.11 -16.97
C LYS A 544 -5.40 11.01 -17.55
N VAL A 545 -5.63 11.08 -18.85
CA VAL A 545 -6.12 9.94 -19.63
C VAL A 545 -5.02 9.51 -20.57
N ILE A 546 -4.69 8.23 -20.51
CA ILE A 546 -3.56 7.62 -21.20
C ILE A 546 -4.13 6.53 -22.10
N ASP A 547 -3.84 6.63 -23.38
CA ASP A 547 -3.96 5.52 -24.32
C ASP A 547 -2.60 4.82 -24.40
N ALA A 548 -2.56 3.50 -24.27
CA ALA A 548 -1.27 2.79 -24.25
C ALA A 548 -0.47 2.99 -25.53
N ALA A 549 -1.12 3.09 -26.69
CA ALA A 549 -0.49 3.29 -28.00
C ALA A 549 -0.07 4.74 -28.23
N LEU A 550 -0.89 5.71 -27.82
CA LEU A 550 -0.68 7.14 -28.11
C LEU A 550 0.05 7.90 -26.98
N GLY A 551 0.09 7.34 -25.77
CA GLY A 551 0.54 8.01 -24.56
C GLY A 551 -0.57 8.84 -23.90
N VAL A 552 -0.22 9.93 -23.23
CA VAL A 552 -1.22 10.81 -22.61
C VAL A 552 -2.01 11.55 -23.69
N ILE A 553 -3.33 11.41 -23.66
CA ILE A 553 -4.28 12.02 -24.61
C ILE A 553 -5.08 13.17 -24.00
N GLU A 554 -5.21 13.24 -22.67
CA GLU A 554 -5.88 14.34 -21.95
C GLU A 554 -5.20 14.58 -20.58
N ARG A 555 -5.14 15.86 -20.16
CA ARG A 555 -4.73 16.29 -18.80
C ARG A 555 -5.69 17.36 -18.29
N GLY A 556 -5.94 17.36 -16.99
CA GLY A 556 -6.76 18.38 -16.37
C GLY A 556 -6.84 18.27 -14.86
N THR A 557 -7.82 18.97 -14.28
CA THR A 557 -8.14 18.89 -12.86
C THR A 557 -9.63 18.69 -12.60
N TYR A 558 -9.98 18.26 -11.39
CA TYR A 558 -11.36 18.28 -10.90
C TYR A 558 -11.39 18.69 -9.43
N LYS A 559 -12.55 19.17 -8.96
CA LYS A 559 -12.75 19.52 -7.56
C LYS A 559 -13.09 18.27 -6.76
N VAL A 560 -12.39 18.05 -5.65
CA VAL A 560 -12.65 16.91 -4.75
C VAL A 560 -14.07 16.97 -4.19
N SER A 561 -14.60 18.18 -3.95
CA SER A 561 -15.99 18.40 -3.52
C SER A 561 -17.02 17.78 -4.44
N ASP A 562 -16.81 17.86 -5.76
CA ASP A 562 -17.79 17.38 -6.74
C ASP A 562 -17.82 15.84 -6.72
N ALA A 563 -16.65 15.22 -6.61
CA ALA A 563 -16.52 13.76 -6.51
C ALA A 563 -17.14 13.19 -5.21
N ILE A 564 -16.89 13.81 -4.05
CA ILE A 564 -17.42 13.30 -2.77
C ILE A 564 -18.93 13.52 -2.59
N ASN A 565 -19.48 14.54 -3.26
CA ASN A 565 -20.91 14.87 -3.18
C ASN A 565 -21.78 13.96 -4.04
N GLU A 566 -21.19 13.26 -5.02
CA GLU A 566 -21.89 12.32 -5.89
C GLU A 566 -21.95 10.89 -5.30
N GLN A 567 -22.98 10.12 -5.69
CA GLN A 567 -23.12 8.70 -5.35
C GLN A 567 -22.08 7.83 -6.08
N PRO A 568 -21.75 6.66 -5.51
CA PRO A 568 -20.81 5.73 -6.15
C PRO A 568 -21.19 5.31 -7.59
N TRP A 569 -22.47 5.22 -7.93
CA TRP A 569 -22.96 4.84 -9.27
C TRP A 569 -23.29 6.01 -10.22
N LEU A 570 -22.93 7.24 -9.83
CA LEU A 570 -23.05 8.44 -10.67
C LEU A 570 -24.46 8.65 -11.29
N PRO A 571 -25.56 8.71 -10.50
CA PRO A 571 -26.94 8.87 -10.97
C PRO A 571 -27.14 10.09 -11.88
N ASN A 572 -26.34 11.15 -11.71
CA ASN A 572 -26.42 12.38 -12.50
C ASN A 572 -25.43 12.41 -13.68
N GLY A 573 -24.77 11.29 -13.98
CA GLY A 573 -23.73 11.21 -15.02
C GLY A 573 -22.34 11.63 -14.51
N PRO A 574 -21.38 11.82 -15.43
CA PRO A 574 -20.01 12.20 -15.11
C PRO A 574 -19.92 13.52 -14.34
N ILE A 575 -19.02 13.61 -13.36
CA ILE A 575 -18.72 14.87 -12.65
C ILE A 575 -18.01 15.88 -13.57
N PRO A 576 -18.02 17.19 -13.24
CA PRO A 576 -17.29 18.20 -14.00
C PRO A 576 -15.77 18.06 -13.93
N PHE A 577 -15.09 18.40 -15.03
CA PHE A 577 -13.62 18.48 -15.13
C PHE A 577 -13.19 19.78 -15.79
N ASP A 578 -12.07 20.32 -15.32
CA ASP A 578 -11.33 21.40 -15.98
C ASP A 578 -10.27 20.75 -16.89
N VAL A 579 -10.63 20.58 -18.16
CA VAL A 579 -9.73 20.02 -19.19
C VAL A 579 -8.71 21.09 -19.58
N GLN A 580 -7.44 20.82 -19.30
CA GLN A 580 -6.36 21.80 -19.51
C GLN A 580 -5.58 21.53 -20.79
N TRP A 581 -5.59 20.29 -21.28
CA TRP A 581 -4.90 19.90 -22.51
C TRP A 581 -5.48 18.60 -23.08
N THR A 582 -5.59 18.51 -24.41
CA THR A 582 -5.93 17.30 -25.17
C THR A 582 -4.99 17.14 -26.37
N LEU A 583 -4.77 15.90 -26.81
CA LEU A 583 -3.91 15.61 -27.96
C LEU A 583 -4.43 16.24 -29.27
N ASP A 584 -5.75 16.25 -29.47
CA ASP A 584 -6.39 16.82 -30.68
C ASP A 584 -6.36 18.36 -30.70
N GLY A 585 -6.33 19.00 -29.53
CA GLY A 585 -6.25 20.46 -29.39
C GLY A 585 -4.89 21.05 -29.77
N ASP A 586 -3.83 20.24 -29.80
CA ASP A 586 -2.45 20.64 -30.13
C ASP A 586 -2.09 20.25 -31.58
N GLY A 587 -2.98 20.61 -32.52
CA GLY A 587 -3.04 20.22 -33.95
C GLY A 587 -1.79 20.46 -34.83
N SER A 588 -0.62 20.72 -34.24
CA SER A 588 0.68 20.79 -34.90
C SER A 588 1.52 19.50 -34.76
N ASN A 589 1.18 18.55 -33.87
CA ASN A 589 2.04 17.39 -33.57
C ASN A 589 1.58 16.03 -34.12
N VAL A 590 0.30 15.88 -34.54
CA VAL A 590 -0.21 14.61 -35.08
C VAL A 590 0.48 14.27 -36.41
N ARG A 591 0.59 15.24 -37.33
CA ARG A 591 1.27 15.04 -38.63
C ARG A 591 2.77 14.78 -38.48
N THR A 592 3.40 15.38 -37.47
CA THR A 592 4.85 15.27 -37.22
C THR A 592 5.23 13.93 -36.58
N ARG A 593 4.31 13.33 -35.79
CA ARG A 593 4.49 11.98 -35.23
C ARG A 593 4.13 10.87 -36.21
N GLU A 594 3.08 11.01 -37.00
CA GLU A 594 2.79 10.10 -38.12
C GLU A 594 3.94 10.05 -39.13
N ALA A 595 4.53 11.21 -39.44
CA ALA A 595 5.71 11.29 -40.31
C ALA A 595 6.97 10.67 -39.68
N LYS A 596 7.09 10.67 -38.34
CA LYS A 596 8.21 10.03 -37.63
C LYS A 596 8.05 8.52 -37.57
N MET A 597 6.83 8.01 -37.32
CA MET A 597 6.54 6.57 -37.35
C MET A 597 6.78 5.97 -38.73
N ARG A 598 6.31 6.61 -39.81
CA ARG A 598 6.57 6.14 -41.20
C ARG A 598 8.05 6.16 -41.60
N LYS A 599 8.90 7.00 -40.98
CA LYS A 599 10.34 7.03 -41.25
C LYS A 599 11.11 5.92 -40.53
N THR A 600 10.64 5.44 -39.38
CA THR A 600 11.25 4.31 -38.68
C THR A 600 11.00 2.97 -39.38
N ASP A 601 9.89 2.82 -40.10
CA ASP A 601 9.58 1.60 -40.87
C ASP A 601 10.38 1.46 -42.18
N LEU A 602 11.03 2.54 -42.64
CA LEU A 602 11.81 2.56 -43.88
C LEU A 602 13.32 2.38 -43.68
N VAL A 603 13.80 2.23 -42.43
CA VAL A 603 15.23 2.04 -42.13
C VAL A 603 15.46 0.75 -41.33
N VAL A 604 14.92 -0.38 -41.82
CA VAL A 604 15.44 -1.71 -41.48
C VAL A 604 15.31 -2.62 -42.71
N ARG A 605 16.36 -2.61 -43.56
CA ARG A 605 17.00 -3.72 -44.31
C ARG A 605 17.72 -3.20 -45.57
N PRO A 606 18.83 -3.84 -46.02
CA PRO A 606 19.50 -5.02 -45.45
C PRO A 606 20.46 -4.69 -44.32
#